data_AF-A0A2D5R8Y6-F1
#
_entry.id   AF-A0A2D5R8Y6-F1
#
_cell.length_a   1.000
_cell.length_b   1.000
_cell.length_c   1.000
_cell.angle_alpha   90.00
_cell.angle_beta   90.00
_cell.angle_gamma   90.00
#
_symmetry.space_group_name_H-M   'P 1'
#
loop_
_entity.id
_entity.type
_entity.pdbx_description
1 polymer ?
#
loop_
_entity_poly.entity_id
_entity_poly.type
_entity_poly.pdbx_seq_one_letter_code
_entity_poly.pdbx_strand_id
1 'polypeptide(L)'
;MNNLSILSNTLRIFGLAFIFIIPIMKLDLFGGWAWSPAQWEYELMIQGIYMTLGIMMIISAKNPVKNSMFIWFVVWSSVVHAVIMAYQAAIAADEMGHFVGDIPVLIILALLLGFSLKKAEDGIDLDTQTN
;
A
#
# COMPACT_ATOMS: atom_id res chain seq x y z
N MET A 1 16.27 -15.57 -2.56
CA MET A 1 16.21 -14.19 -2.03
C MET A 1 15.70 -14.26 -0.60
N ASN A 2 16.34 -13.57 0.36
CA ASN A 2 15.92 -13.59 1.77
C ASN A 2 14.59 -12.84 1.92
N ASN A 3 13.62 -13.34 2.69
CA ASN A 3 12.28 -12.72 2.82
C ASN A 3 12.36 -11.27 3.30
N LEU A 4 13.35 -10.97 4.15
CA LEU A 4 13.65 -9.61 4.61
C LEU A 4 14.04 -8.65 3.48
N SER A 5 14.75 -9.14 2.46
CA SER A 5 15.12 -8.33 1.29
C SER A 5 13.91 -8.04 0.40
N ILE A 6 12.98 -9.00 0.27
CA ILE A 6 11.71 -8.81 -0.44
C ILE A 6 10.89 -7.75 0.28
N LEU A 7 10.70 -7.89 1.60
CA LEU A 7 9.93 -6.95 2.41
C LEU A 7 10.49 -5.53 2.36
N SER A 8 11.81 -5.38 2.53
CA SER A 8 12.48 -4.07 2.47
C SER A 8 12.36 -3.43 1.08
N ASN A 9 12.54 -4.21 0.01
CA ASN A 9 12.40 -3.71 -1.35
C ASN A 9 10.95 -3.33 -1.67
N THR A 10 9.96 -4.14 -1.27
CA THR A 10 8.54 -3.81 -1.42
C THR A 10 8.20 -2.50 -0.73
N LEU A 11 8.64 -2.30 0.53
CA LEU A 11 8.42 -1.04 1.24
C LEU A 11 9.03 0.17 0.52
N ARG A 12 10.23 0.03 -0.07
CA ARG A 12 10.88 1.12 -0.82
C ARG A 12 10.15 1.44 -2.13
N ILE A 13 9.82 0.41 -2.91
CA ILE A 13 9.17 0.58 -4.21
C ILE A 13 7.80 1.22 -4.03
N PHE A 14 6.96 0.67 -3.17
CA PHE A 14 5.63 1.21 -2.92
C PHE A 14 5.67 2.52 -2.14
N GLY A 15 6.66 2.71 -1.25
CA GLY A 15 6.86 3.99 -0.57
C GLY A 15 7.18 5.12 -1.56
N LEU A 16 8.02 4.85 -2.57
CA LEU A 16 8.26 5.80 -3.66
C LEU A 16 6.99 6.04 -4.50
N ALA A 17 6.25 4.99 -4.84
CA ALA A 17 4.99 5.13 -5.57
C ALA A 17 4.00 6.04 -4.83
N PHE A 18 3.88 5.89 -3.50
CA PHE A 18 3.00 6.71 -2.67
C PHE A 18 3.47 8.17 -2.54
N ILE A 19 4.78 8.43 -2.56
CA ILE A 19 5.30 9.81 -2.61
C ILE A 19 4.94 10.46 -3.95
N PHE A 20 5.00 9.71 -5.05
CA PHE A 20 4.67 10.19 -6.39
C PHE A 20 3.19 9.94 -6.76
N ILE A 21 2.30 9.84 -5.77
CA ILE A 21 0.88 9.58 -6.04
C ILE A 21 0.22 10.69 -6.87
N ILE A 22 0.67 11.95 -6.72
CA ILE A 22 0.14 13.12 -7.46
C ILE A 22 0.29 12.98 -8.98
N PRO A 23 1.50 12.78 -9.54
CA PRO A 23 1.62 12.57 -10.97
C PRO A 23 0.92 11.28 -11.43
N ILE A 24 0.87 10.23 -10.60
CA ILE A 24 0.21 8.96 -10.96
C ILE A 24 -1.31 9.17 -11.12
N MET A 25 -1.97 9.81 -10.16
CA MET A 25 -3.41 10.10 -10.23
C MET A 25 -3.74 11.04 -11.39
N LYS A 26 -2.89 12.05 -11.66
CA LYS A 26 -3.13 13.00 -12.77
C LYS A 26 -2.88 12.42 -14.16
N LEU A 27 -2.00 11.42 -14.26
CA LEU A 27 -1.76 10.74 -15.54
C LEU A 27 -2.95 9.88 -15.94
N ASP A 28 -3.72 9.38 -14.96
CA ASP A 28 -4.93 8.56 -15.10
C ASP A 28 -4.87 7.58 -16.28
N LEU A 29 -3.73 6.88 -16.39
CA LEU A 29 -3.33 6.15 -17.60
C LEU A 29 -4.33 5.05 -18.02
N PHE A 30 -5.13 4.55 -17.06
CA PHE A 30 -6.10 3.48 -17.27
C PHE A 30 -7.51 3.84 -16.81
N GLY A 31 -7.76 5.08 -16.35
CA GLY A 31 -8.97 5.44 -15.61
C GLY A 31 -8.97 4.88 -14.18
N GLY A 32 -9.75 5.47 -13.29
CA GLY A 32 -9.99 4.93 -11.94
C GLY A 32 -8.95 5.29 -10.88
N TRP A 33 -8.10 6.27 -11.15
CA TRP A 33 -7.16 6.79 -10.15
C TRP A 33 -7.64 8.09 -9.49
N ALA A 34 -8.62 8.76 -10.10
CA ALA A 34 -9.20 9.99 -9.62
C ALA A 34 -10.72 9.83 -9.50
N TRP A 35 -11.30 10.48 -8.50
CA TRP A 35 -12.75 10.52 -8.30
C TRP A 35 -13.45 11.29 -9.42
N SER A 36 -14.65 10.87 -9.79
CA SER A 36 -15.50 11.58 -10.75
C SER A 36 -16.88 11.85 -10.15
N PRO A 37 -17.29 13.11 -9.94
CA PRO A 37 -16.62 14.36 -10.31
C PRO A 37 -15.46 14.72 -9.36
N ALA A 38 -14.43 15.40 -9.88
CA ALA A 38 -13.22 15.78 -9.15
C ALA A 38 -13.51 16.50 -7.82
N GLN A 39 -12.81 16.10 -6.77
CA GLN A 39 -12.98 16.59 -5.38
C GLN A 39 -11.64 17.13 -4.85
N TRP A 40 -11.22 18.30 -5.32
CA TRP A 40 -9.84 18.79 -5.14
C TRP A 40 -9.42 18.92 -3.66
N GLU A 41 -10.32 19.30 -2.74
CA GLU A 41 -10.02 19.44 -1.32
C GLU A 41 -9.66 18.08 -0.69
N TYR A 42 -10.46 17.05 -1.00
CA TYR A 42 -10.28 15.69 -0.48
C TYR A 42 -9.09 15.00 -1.16
N GLU A 43 -8.90 15.24 -2.45
CA GLU A 43 -7.76 14.74 -3.22
C GLU A 43 -6.43 15.26 -2.64
N LEU A 44 -6.31 16.56 -2.37
CA LEU A 44 -5.10 17.12 -1.77
C LEU A 44 -4.83 16.56 -0.36
N MET A 45 -5.88 16.39 0.45
CA MET A 45 -5.76 15.80 1.78
C MET A 45 -5.25 14.36 1.71
N ILE A 46 -5.88 13.51 0.89
CA ILE A 46 -5.51 12.09 0.82
C ILE A 46 -4.12 11.89 0.18
N GLN A 47 -3.75 12.74 -0.78
CA GLN A 47 -2.40 12.79 -1.34
C GLN A 47 -1.34 13.09 -0.27
N GLY A 48 -1.60 14.07 0.62
CA GLY A 48 -0.70 14.37 1.73
C GLY A 48 -0.53 13.20 2.71
N ILE A 49 -1.62 12.48 2.97
CA ILE A 49 -1.60 11.26 3.81
C ILE A 49 -0.76 10.17 3.13
N TYR A 50 -0.99 9.89 1.85
CA TYR A 50 -0.24 8.88 1.10
C TYR A 50 1.25 9.22 1.00
N MET A 51 1.61 10.47 0.73
CA MET A 51 3.01 10.89 0.69
C MET A 51 3.70 10.65 2.03
N THR A 52 3.05 11.01 3.14
CA THR A 52 3.56 10.77 4.49
C THR A 52 3.71 9.27 4.76
N LEU A 53 2.71 8.47 4.39
CA LEU A 53 2.75 7.01 4.49
C LEU A 53 3.92 6.42 3.70
N GLY A 54 4.16 6.90 2.48
CA GLY A 54 5.27 6.48 1.63
C GLY A 54 6.64 6.76 2.24
N ILE A 55 6.82 7.94 2.85
CA ILE A 55 8.04 8.28 3.61
C ILE A 55 8.24 7.30 4.76
N MET A 56 7.19 7.03 5.55
CA MET A 56 7.26 6.11 6.68
C MET A 56 7.55 4.67 6.24
N MET A 57 7.05 4.23 5.09
CA MET A 57 7.40 2.94 4.48
C MET A 57 8.88 2.85 4.14
N ILE A 58 9.45 3.88 3.51
CA ILE A 58 10.90 3.91 3.18
C ILE A 58 11.75 3.89 4.45
N ILE A 59 11.36 4.63 5.50
CA ILE A 59 12.06 4.62 6.78
C ILE A 59 12.00 3.22 7.42
N SER A 60 10.82 2.61 7.43
CA SER A 60 10.58 1.28 7.99
C SER A 60 11.37 0.19 7.25
N ALA A 61 11.66 0.37 5.97
CA ALA A 61 12.43 -0.57 5.16
C ALA A 61 13.86 -0.83 5.70
N LYS A 62 14.43 0.08 6.51
CA LYS A 62 15.75 -0.12 7.14
C LYS A 62 15.74 -1.24 8.19
N ASN A 63 14.65 -1.36 8.94
CA ASN A 63 14.47 -2.43 9.92
C ASN A 63 12.99 -2.81 10.00
N PRO A 64 12.50 -3.61 9.02
CA PRO A 64 11.07 -3.78 8.84
C PRO A 64 10.42 -4.59 9.97
N VAL A 65 11.14 -5.57 10.55
CA VAL A 65 10.60 -6.38 11.66
C VAL A 65 10.41 -5.55 12.92
N LYS A 66 11.32 -4.61 13.22
CA LYS A 66 11.12 -3.67 14.35
C LYS A 66 9.92 -2.73 14.15
N ASN A 67 9.45 -2.56 12.92
CA ASN A 67 8.33 -1.71 12.55
C ASN A 67 7.11 -2.54 12.11
N SER A 68 6.97 -3.79 12.59
CA SER A 68 5.93 -4.73 12.16
C SER A 68 4.51 -4.18 12.30
N MET A 69 4.20 -3.50 13.41
CA MET A 69 2.88 -2.89 13.62
C MET A 69 2.53 -1.85 12.56
N PHE A 70 3.48 -1.02 12.14
CA PHE A 70 3.26 -0.06 11.06
C PHE A 70 3.01 -0.78 9.72
N ILE A 71 3.76 -1.84 9.43
CA ILE A 71 3.58 -2.63 8.20
C ILE A 71 2.22 -3.34 8.21
N TRP A 72 1.80 -3.93 9.33
CA TRP A 72 0.47 -4.50 9.49
C TRP A 72 -0.63 -3.46 9.35
N PHE A 73 -0.42 -2.24 9.86
CA PHE A 73 -1.32 -1.12 9.60
C PHE A 73 -1.45 -0.83 8.10
N VAL A 74 -0.34 -0.81 7.34
CA VAL A 74 -0.39 -0.63 5.87
C VAL A 74 -1.15 -1.77 5.19
N VAL A 75 -0.94 -3.01 5.63
CA VAL A 75 -1.66 -4.19 5.10
C VAL A 75 -3.16 -4.05 5.32
N TRP A 76 -3.60 -3.84 6.56
CA TRP A 76 -5.03 -3.78 6.90
C TRP A 76 -5.72 -2.54 6.32
N SER A 77 -5.06 -1.38 6.37
CA SER A 77 -5.61 -0.16 5.76
C SER A 77 -5.76 -0.30 4.25
N SER A 78 -4.82 -0.96 3.55
CA SER A 78 -4.93 -1.24 2.10
C SER A 78 -6.10 -2.18 1.80
N VAL A 79 -6.31 -3.22 2.61
CA VAL A 79 -7.46 -4.14 2.46
C VAL A 79 -8.77 -3.42 2.67
N VAL A 80 -8.91 -2.65 3.75
CA VAL A 80 -10.13 -1.88 4.04
C VAL A 80 -10.40 -0.86 2.93
N HIS A 81 -9.38 -0.15 2.47
CA HIS A 81 -9.49 0.80 1.36
C HIS A 81 -9.99 0.10 0.09
N ALA A 82 -9.36 -1.02 -0.30
CA ALA A 82 -9.77 -1.79 -1.48
C ALA A 82 -11.22 -2.27 -1.39
N VAL A 83 -11.68 -2.70 -0.20
CA VAL A 83 -13.08 -3.11 0.02
C VAL A 83 -14.05 -1.94 -0.13
N ILE A 84 -13.71 -0.77 0.41
CA ILE A 84 -14.56 0.44 0.30
C ILE A 84 -14.66 0.88 -1.16
N MET A 85 -13.52 0.94 -1.88
CA MET A 85 -13.50 1.33 -3.29
C MET A 85 -14.25 0.31 -4.16
N ALA A 86 -14.11 -1.00 -3.88
CA ALA A 86 -14.86 -2.04 -4.59
C ALA A 86 -16.38 -1.89 -4.38
N TYR A 87 -16.79 -1.57 -3.15
CA TYR A 87 -18.20 -1.31 -2.84
C TYR A 87 -18.72 -0.08 -3.59
N GLN A 88 -17.97 1.04 -3.57
CA GLN A 88 -18.34 2.27 -4.29
C GLN A 88 -18.43 2.05 -5.79
N ALA A 89 -17.45 1.38 -6.39
CA ALA A 89 -17.44 1.05 -7.81
C ALA A 89 -18.55 0.05 -8.21
N ALA A 90 -19.05 -0.77 -7.29
CA ALA A 90 -20.16 -1.69 -7.55
C ALA A 90 -21.53 -0.99 -7.55
N ILE A 91 -21.67 0.12 -6.82
CA ILE A 91 -22.93 0.87 -6.71
C ILE A 91 -23.01 2.08 -7.65
N ALA A 92 -21.87 2.57 -8.15
CA ALA A 92 -21.75 3.75 -8.99
C ALA A 92 -21.05 3.39 -10.32
N ALA A 93 -21.80 3.42 -11.42
CA ALA A 93 -21.33 2.98 -12.74
C ALA A 93 -20.23 3.88 -13.35
N ASP A 94 -20.13 5.11 -12.88
CA ASP A 94 -19.10 6.10 -13.18
C ASP A 94 -17.77 5.82 -12.48
N GLU A 95 -17.74 4.98 -11.44
CA GLU A 95 -16.56 4.66 -10.63
C GLU A 95 -15.98 3.26 -10.95
N MET A 96 -16.43 2.61 -12.03
CA MET A 96 -15.95 1.28 -12.43
C MET A 96 -14.45 1.23 -12.76
N GLY A 97 -13.81 2.39 -13.02
CA GLY A 97 -12.37 2.47 -13.24
C GLY A 97 -11.55 1.96 -12.06
N HIS A 98 -12.04 2.13 -10.83
CA HIS A 98 -11.34 1.69 -9.61
C HIS A 98 -11.09 0.17 -9.57
N PHE A 99 -11.96 -0.64 -10.21
CA PHE A 99 -11.77 -2.09 -10.30
C PHE A 99 -10.50 -2.49 -11.06
N VAL A 100 -10.01 -1.63 -11.95
CA VAL A 100 -8.83 -1.89 -12.80
C VAL A 100 -7.62 -1.03 -12.35
N GLY A 101 -7.86 0.03 -11.58
CA GLY A 101 -6.84 0.96 -11.10
C GLY A 101 -6.26 0.61 -9.73
N ASP A 102 -6.78 1.25 -8.68
CA ASP A 102 -6.23 1.25 -7.33
C ASP A 102 -6.50 -0.06 -6.56
N ILE A 103 -7.67 -0.69 -6.73
CA ILE A 103 -8.08 -1.89 -5.99
C ILE A 103 -7.08 -3.06 -6.18
N PRO A 104 -6.70 -3.46 -7.42
CA PRO A 104 -5.73 -4.55 -7.61
C PRO A 104 -4.36 -4.25 -6.99
N VAL A 105 -3.91 -2.99 -7.08
CA VAL A 105 -2.60 -2.57 -6.57
C VAL A 105 -2.56 -2.65 -5.05
N LEU A 106 -3.62 -2.21 -4.37
CA LEU A 106 -3.73 -2.28 -2.91
C LEU A 106 -3.77 -3.72 -2.39
N ILE A 107 -4.48 -4.61 -3.08
CA ILE A 107 -4.54 -6.04 -2.72
C ILE A 107 -3.16 -6.69 -2.90
N ILE A 108 -2.50 -6.45 -4.02
CA ILE A 108 -1.15 -6.98 -4.28
C ILE A 108 -0.16 -6.47 -3.21
N LEU A 109 -0.21 -5.19 -2.88
CA LEU A 109 0.61 -4.59 -1.83
C LEU A 109 0.38 -5.29 -0.47
N ALA A 110 -0.87 -5.46 -0.07
CA ALA A 110 -1.25 -6.08 1.19
C ALA A 110 -0.74 -7.53 1.28
N LEU A 111 -0.91 -8.32 0.22
CA LEU A 111 -0.44 -9.71 0.16
C LEU A 111 1.10 -9.78 0.23
N LEU A 112 1.80 -8.95 -0.54
CA LEU A 112 3.26 -8.94 -0.56
C LEU A 112 3.85 -8.55 0.80
N LEU A 113 3.33 -7.49 1.42
CA LEU A 113 3.81 -7.05 2.74
C LEU A 113 3.45 -8.04 3.84
N GLY A 114 2.20 -8.49 3.91
CA GLY A 114 1.73 -9.40 4.96
C GLY A 114 2.45 -10.74 4.93
N PHE A 115 2.56 -11.36 3.74
CA PHE A 115 3.28 -12.63 3.60
C PHE A 115 4.77 -12.50 3.90
N SER A 116 5.42 -11.46 3.37
CA SER A 116 6.87 -11.28 3.55
C SER A 116 7.24 -10.92 4.99
N LEU A 117 6.38 -10.17 5.69
CA LEU A 117 6.56 -9.84 7.10
C LEU A 117 6.39 -11.07 7.97
N LYS A 118 5.29 -11.81 7.82
CA LYS A 118 5.04 -13.01 8.64
C LYS A 118 6.19 -14.01 8.55
N LYS A 119 6.68 -14.26 7.33
CA LYS A 119 7.80 -15.16 7.09
C LYS A 119 9.15 -14.62 7.61
N ALA A 120 9.30 -13.30 7.71
CA ALA A 120 10.50 -12.68 8.29
C ALA A 120 10.49 -12.76 9.83
N GLU A 121 9.31 -12.60 10.45
CA GLU A 121 9.12 -12.78 11.90
C GLU A 121 9.37 -14.24 12.31
N ASP A 122 8.76 -15.20 11.61
CA ASP A 122 8.92 -16.62 11.90
C ASP A 122 10.39 -17.08 11.79
N GLY A 123 11.14 -16.53 10.82
CA GLY A 123 12.57 -16.82 10.66
C GLY A 123 13.44 -16.31 11.81
N ILE A 124 13.09 -15.17 12.40
CA ILE A 124 13.81 -14.61 13.56
C ILE A 124 13.53 -15.42 14.81
N ASP A 125 12.27 -15.83 15.03
CA ASP A 125 11.91 -16.65 16.19
C ASP A 125 12.66 -17.98 16.19
N LEU A 126 12.81 -18.62 15.02
CA LEU A 126 13.59 -19.86 14.89
C LEU A 126 15.07 -19.67 15.26
N ASP A 127 15.71 -18.59 14.78
CA ASP A 127 17.10 -18.29 15.11
C ASP A 127 17.28 -18.04 16.63
N THR A 128 16.31 -17.40 17.29
CA THR A 128 16.38 -17.15 18.74
C THR A 128 16.20 -18.40 19.60
N GLN A 129 15.50 -19.43 19.13
CA GLN A 129 15.32 -20.69 19.87
C GLN A 129 16.49 -21.66 19.75
N THR A 130 17.34 -21.48 18.72
CA THR A 130 18.49 -22.36 18.46
C THR A 130 19.82 -21.86 19.05
N ASN A 131 19.83 -20.68 19.66
CA ASN A 131 20.99 -20.07 20.33
C ASN A 131 20.80 -20.03 21.85
#